data_AF-A0A6L3EMZ4-F1
#
_entry.id   AF-A0A6L3EMZ4-F1
#
_cell.length_a   1.000
_cell.length_b   1.000
_cell.length_c   1.000
_cell.angle_alpha   90.00
_cell.angle_beta   90.00
_cell.angle_gamma   90.00
#
_symmetry.space_group_name_H-M   'P 1'
#
loop_
_entity.id
_entity.type
_entity.pdbx_description
1 polymer ?
#
loop_
_entity_poly.entity_id
_entity_poly.type
_entity_poly.pdbx_seq_one_letter_code
_entity_poly.pdbx_strand_id
1 'polypeptide(L)'
;MEHKFELAKGYYDSCEHTTAAEFDEIRPYLRGFTDVEVLTGIMADPVKATRLMRIVSDPRTMNIMMKCSTEPVMWDTWMRGMTDFEKMYRASLVFMNPMTYVNWMMAPFQPEVYGAMFGMISPENLARWGTALANPTFYQPMYEPLTSLDWYAPRLDWIIDPDSYAPLIDLLSMNSSADPAVGD
;
A
#
# COMPACT_ATOMS: atom_id res chain seq x y z
N MET A 1 -16.60 -0.03 2.96
CA MET A 1 -16.49 -1.02 1.87
C MET A 1 -15.60 -2.13 2.39
N GLU A 2 -16.02 -3.38 2.33
CA GLU A 2 -15.24 -4.51 2.85
C GLU A 2 -14.07 -4.77 1.89
N HIS A 3 -12.83 -4.66 2.38
CA HIS A 3 -11.65 -4.95 1.58
C HIS A 3 -11.60 -6.46 1.30
N LYS A 4 -11.92 -6.88 0.08
CA LYS A 4 -11.96 -8.30 -0.30
C LYS A 4 -10.56 -8.76 -0.72
N PHE A 5 -9.79 -9.26 0.25
CA PHE A 5 -8.50 -9.92 0.02
C PHE A 5 -8.65 -11.43 -0.28
N GLU A 6 -9.80 -11.86 -0.81
CA GLU A 6 -10.10 -13.29 -0.99
C GLU A 6 -9.14 -13.94 -2.01
N LEU A 7 -8.76 -13.21 -3.06
CA LEU A 7 -7.78 -13.65 -4.05
C LEU A 7 -6.34 -13.53 -3.54
N ALA A 8 -6.04 -12.56 -2.67
CA ALA A 8 -4.72 -12.40 -2.07
C ALA A 8 -4.27 -13.67 -1.32
N LYS A 9 -5.19 -14.37 -0.65
CA LYS A 9 -4.89 -15.66 -0.02
C LYS A 9 -4.54 -16.72 -1.08
N GLY A 10 -5.31 -16.81 -2.16
CA GLY A 10 -5.04 -17.75 -3.25
C GLY A 10 -3.68 -17.50 -3.93
N TYR A 11 -3.29 -16.23 -4.11
CA TYR A 11 -1.95 -15.89 -4.60
C TYR A 11 -0.86 -16.25 -3.59
N TYR A 12 -1.11 -16.07 -2.30
CA TYR A 12 -0.18 -16.46 -1.26
C TYR A 12 0.04 -17.98 -1.19
N ASP A 13 -1.05 -18.75 -1.29
CA ASP A 13 -1.02 -20.21 -1.31
C ASP A 13 -0.35 -20.78 -2.60
N SER A 14 -0.22 -19.96 -3.65
CA SER A 14 0.49 -20.33 -4.89
C SER A 14 2.01 -20.22 -4.81
N CYS A 15 2.53 -19.55 -3.78
CA CYS A 15 3.98 -19.44 -3.55
C CYS A 15 4.52 -20.71 -2.90
N GLU A 16 5.74 -21.12 -3.29
CA GLU A 16 6.40 -22.24 -2.60
C GLU A 16 6.72 -21.89 -1.14
N HIS A 17 6.54 -22.86 -0.26
CA HIS A 17 6.87 -22.77 1.18
C HIS A 17 6.15 -21.65 1.93
N THR A 18 4.86 -21.45 1.66
CA THR A 18 3.99 -20.57 2.45
C THR A 18 3.10 -21.35 3.41
N THR A 19 2.71 -20.69 4.51
CA THR A 19 1.79 -21.22 5.51
C THR A 19 0.63 -20.26 5.76
N ALA A 20 -0.52 -20.79 6.16
CA ALA A 20 -1.67 -19.97 6.53
C ALA A 20 -1.36 -19.00 7.69
N ALA A 21 -0.49 -19.42 8.62
CA ALA A 21 -0.05 -18.59 9.74
C ALA A 21 0.75 -17.36 9.27
N GLU A 22 1.63 -17.52 8.29
CA GLU A 22 2.37 -16.38 7.70
C GLU A 22 1.42 -15.43 6.96
N PHE A 23 0.42 -15.94 6.24
CA PHE A 23 -0.59 -15.08 5.60
C PHE A 23 -1.37 -14.26 6.63
N ASP A 24 -1.76 -14.89 7.75
CA ASP A 24 -2.48 -14.20 8.83
C ASP A 24 -1.63 -13.11 9.48
N GLU A 25 -0.31 -13.25 9.53
CA GLU A 25 0.61 -12.19 9.97
C GLU A 25 0.64 -11.00 8.99
N ILE A 26 0.58 -11.27 7.69
CA ILE A 26 0.67 -10.24 6.63
C ILE A 26 -0.68 -9.54 6.40
N ARG A 27 -1.80 -10.21 6.67
CA ARG A 27 -3.15 -9.71 6.39
C ARG A 27 -3.46 -8.30 6.94
N PRO A 28 -3.13 -7.94 8.20
CA PRO A 28 -3.37 -6.59 8.70
C PRO A 28 -2.59 -5.52 7.92
N TYR A 29 -1.42 -5.89 7.38
CA TYR A 29 -0.55 -5.01 6.61
C TYR A 29 -1.03 -4.85 5.16
N LEU A 30 -1.64 -5.89 4.57
CA LEU A 30 -2.31 -5.80 3.25
C LEU A 30 -3.37 -4.70 3.24
N ARG A 31 -4.13 -4.58 4.34
CA ARG A 31 -5.10 -3.49 4.50
C ARG A 31 -4.43 -2.12 4.49
N GLY A 32 -3.25 -1.99 5.09
CA GLY A 32 -2.46 -0.76 5.03
C GLY A 32 -2.18 -0.32 3.60
N PHE A 33 -1.93 -1.23 2.66
CA PHE A 33 -1.71 -0.84 1.26
C PHE A 33 -2.95 -0.26 0.57
N THR A 34 -4.15 -0.45 1.13
CA THR A 34 -5.42 -0.01 0.54
C THR A 34 -6.12 1.10 1.31
N ASP A 35 -5.61 1.45 2.48
CA ASP A 35 -6.26 2.38 3.40
C ASP A 35 -5.18 3.32 3.95
N VAL A 36 -5.19 4.57 3.47
CA VAL A 36 -4.15 5.56 3.80
C VAL A 36 -4.14 5.91 5.28
N GLU A 37 -5.26 5.84 5.99
CA GLU A 37 -5.32 6.12 7.43
C GLU A 37 -4.69 4.96 8.20
N VAL A 38 -4.94 3.72 7.77
CA VAL A 38 -4.27 2.53 8.32
C VAL A 38 -2.77 2.56 8.03
N LEU A 39 -2.36 2.86 6.78
CA LEU A 39 -0.95 2.99 6.41
C LEU A 39 -0.26 4.05 7.25
N THR A 40 -0.88 5.22 7.38
CA THR A 40 -0.38 6.32 8.19
C THR A 40 -0.23 5.90 9.64
N GLY A 41 -1.21 5.20 10.21
CA GLY A 41 -1.12 4.67 11.57
C GLY A 41 0.00 3.65 11.76
N ILE A 42 0.31 2.86 10.73
CA ILE A 42 1.47 1.95 10.72
C ILE A 42 2.78 2.76 10.64
N MET A 43 2.86 3.73 9.74
CA MET A 43 4.07 4.52 9.47
C MET A 43 4.39 5.56 10.56
N ALA A 44 3.40 5.99 11.33
CA ALA A 44 3.59 6.90 12.47
C ALA A 44 4.17 6.20 13.70
N ASP A 45 4.11 4.87 13.75
CA ASP A 45 4.61 4.03 14.85
C ASP A 45 5.86 3.27 14.36
N PRO A 46 7.06 3.57 14.90
CA PRO A 46 8.29 2.95 14.39
C PRO A 46 8.32 1.43 14.53
N VAL A 47 7.64 0.86 15.54
CA VAL A 47 7.57 -0.60 15.71
C VAL A 47 6.69 -1.22 14.64
N LYS A 48 5.50 -0.65 14.39
CA LYS A 48 4.60 -1.16 13.33
C LYS A 48 5.21 -0.96 11.96
N ALA A 49 5.82 0.20 11.69
CA ALA A 49 6.53 0.49 10.46
C ALA A 49 7.66 -0.52 10.23
N THR A 50 8.43 -0.82 11.27
CA THR A 50 9.49 -1.84 11.22
C THR A 50 8.95 -3.23 10.89
N ARG A 51 7.83 -3.65 11.50
CA ARG A 51 7.21 -4.94 11.19
C ARG A 51 6.72 -5.00 9.75
N LEU A 52 6.10 -3.91 9.27
CA LEU A 52 5.76 -3.76 7.85
C LEU A 52 7.02 -3.88 6.98
N MET A 53 8.11 -3.19 7.33
CA MET A 53 9.39 -3.25 6.61
C MET A 53 9.94 -4.67 6.56
N ARG A 54 9.88 -5.43 7.66
CA ARG A 54 10.26 -6.84 7.69
C ARG A 54 9.43 -7.68 6.72
N ILE A 55 8.11 -7.46 6.70
CA ILE A 55 7.18 -8.15 5.82
C ILE A 55 7.50 -7.86 4.36
N VAL A 56 7.66 -6.58 3.98
CA VAL A 56 7.98 -6.20 2.60
C VAL A 56 9.42 -6.49 2.20
N SER A 57 10.30 -6.76 3.17
CA SER A 57 11.67 -7.20 2.91
C SER A 57 11.77 -8.66 2.46
N ASP A 58 10.69 -9.44 2.54
CA ASP A 58 10.61 -10.75 1.87
C ASP A 58 10.17 -10.55 0.41
N PRO A 59 11.00 -10.93 -0.58
CA PRO A 59 10.64 -10.78 -1.99
C PRO A 59 9.36 -11.56 -2.37
N ARG A 60 9.02 -12.64 -1.68
CA ARG A 60 7.77 -13.39 -1.91
C ARG A 60 6.57 -12.53 -1.54
N THR A 61 6.61 -11.93 -0.34
CA THR A 61 5.56 -11.02 0.11
C THR A 61 5.42 -9.84 -0.83
N MET A 62 6.54 -9.24 -1.27
CA MET A 62 6.51 -8.16 -2.23
C MET A 62 5.86 -8.60 -3.56
N ASN A 63 6.21 -9.78 -4.08
CA ASN A 63 5.59 -10.30 -5.31
C ASN A 63 4.07 -10.50 -5.16
N ILE A 64 3.63 -11.03 -4.01
CA ILE A 64 2.20 -11.17 -3.70
C ILE A 64 1.53 -9.81 -3.64
N MET A 65 2.13 -8.82 -2.98
CA MET A 65 1.61 -7.45 -2.93
C MET A 65 1.49 -6.86 -4.34
N MET A 66 2.49 -7.06 -5.20
CA MET A 66 2.43 -6.62 -6.59
C MET A 66 1.30 -7.33 -7.35
N LYS A 67 1.14 -8.65 -7.21
CA LYS A 67 0.01 -9.39 -7.83
C LYS A 67 -1.35 -8.92 -7.31
N CYS A 68 -1.48 -8.68 -6.02
CA CYS A 68 -2.72 -8.14 -5.44
C CYS A 68 -3.00 -6.76 -6.02
N SER A 69 -1.97 -5.92 -6.23
CA SER A 69 -2.16 -4.60 -6.84
C SER A 69 -2.70 -4.66 -8.29
N THR A 70 -2.51 -5.79 -8.99
CA THR A 70 -3.10 -6.04 -10.31
C THR A 70 -4.50 -6.64 -10.25
N GLU A 71 -5.14 -6.73 -9.08
CA GLU A 71 -6.56 -7.08 -8.98
C GLU A 71 -7.47 -5.86 -9.24
N PRO A 72 -8.61 -6.04 -9.93
CA PRO A 72 -9.56 -4.95 -10.19
C PRO A 72 -10.12 -4.30 -8.91
N VAL A 73 -10.39 -5.11 -7.87
CA VAL A 73 -10.92 -4.60 -6.58
C VAL A 73 -9.91 -3.71 -5.85
N MET A 74 -8.62 -4.06 -5.96
CA MET A 74 -7.53 -3.30 -5.37
C MET A 74 -7.31 -1.99 -6.12
N TRP A 75 -7.44 -2.00 -7.45
CA TRP A 75 -7.41 -0.81 -8.28
C TRP A 75 -8.47 0.22 -7.86
N ASP A 76 -9.75 -0.18 -7.78
CA ASP A 76 -10.84 0.72 -7.34
C ASP A 76 -10.53 1.29 -5.94
N THR A 77 -10.08 0.44 -5.02
CA THR A 77 -9.74 0.88 -3.66
C THR A 77 -8.60 1.90 -3.66
N TRP A 78 -7.54 1.67 -4.43
CA TRP A 78 -6.40 2.59 -4.55
C TRP A 78 -6.80 3.91 -5.19
N MET A 79 -7.55 3.87 -6.28
CA MET A 79 -7.98 5.08 -6.97
C MET A 79 -8.91 5.93 -6.09
N ARG A 80 -9.86 5.31 -5.37
CA ARG A 80 -10.69 6.00 -4.38
C ARG A 80 -9.85 6.57 -3.23
N GLY A 81 -8.86 5.81 -2.74
CA GLY A 81 -7.95 6.28 -1.69
C GLY A 81 -7.12 7.50 -2.12
N MET A 82 -6.60 7.51 -3.35
CA MET A 82 -5.81 8.62 -3.88
C MET A 82 -6.65 9.85 -4.26
N THR A 83 -7.95 9.69 -4.50
CA THR A 83 -8.88 10.79 -4.81
C THR A 83 -9.62 11.31 -3.57
N ASP A 84 -9.55 10.61 -2.44
CA ASP A 84 -10.06 11.07 -1.15
C ASP A 84 -9.06 12.04 -0.48
N PHE A 85 -9.07 13.29 -0.94
CA PHE A 85 -8.17 14.34 -0.45
C PHE A 85 -8.36 14.64 1.03
N GLU A 86 -9.57 14.46 1.57
CA GLU A 86 -9.84 14.68 2.99
C GLU A 86 -9.11 13.63 3.85
N LYS A 87 -9.18 12.34 3.47
CA LYS A 87 -8.38 11.28 4.10
C LYS A 87 -6.89 11.54 3.97
N MET A 88 -6.42 11.93 2.78
CA MET A 88 -5.00 12.26 2.56
C MET A 88 -4.55 13.42 3.44
N TYR A 89 -5.39 14.45 3.60
CA TYR A 89 -5.12 15.57 4.50
C TYR A 89 -5.05 15.12 5.95
N ARG A 90 -6.03 14.36 6.45
CA ARG A 90 -6.00 13.82 7.83
C ARG A 90 -4.78 12.94 8.08
N ALA A 91 -4.42 12.10 7.12
CA ALA A 91 -3.19 11.31 7.16
C ALA A 91 -1.93 12.19 7.29
N SER A 92 -1.86 13.29 6.53
CA SER A 92 -0.72 14.22 6.61
C SER A 92 -0.55 14.86 7.99
N LEU A 93 -1.65 15.15 8.69
CA LEU A 93 -1.61 15.74 10.03
C LEU A 93 -0.94 14.84 11.06
N VAL A 94 -1.02 13.51 10.88
CA VAL A 94 -0.34 12.56 11.77
C VAL A 94 1.19 12.70 11.69
N PHE A 95 1.73 12.94 10.49
CA PHE A 95 3.16 13.16 10.31
C PHE A 95 3.61 14.55 10.76
N MET A 96 2.70 15.53 10.76
CA MET A 96 2.94 16.86 11.34
C MET A 96 2.91 16.87 12.87
N ASN A 97 2.45 15.79 13.51
CA ASN A 97 2.43 15.68 14.95
C ASN A 97 3.88 15.61 15.51
N PRO A 98 4.28 16.52 16.41
CA PRO A 98 5.61 16.50 17.01
C PRO A 98 5.93 15.18 17.73
N MET A 99 4.93 14.51 18.28
CA MET A 99 5.11 13.22 18.94
C MET A 99 5.53 12.12 17.97
N THR A 100 5.04 12.14 16.72
CA THR A 100 5.47 11.21 15.68
C THR A 100 6.98 11.36 15.44
N TYR A 101 7.48 12.60 15.37
CA TYR A 101 8.91 12.87 15.24
C TYR A 101 9.73 12.37 16.44
N VAL A 102 9.26 12.65 17.66
CA VAL A 102 9.93 12.16 18.89
C VAL A 102 9.98 10.64 18.93
N ASN A 103 8.89 9.95 18.56
CA ASN A 103 8.86 8.49 18.50
C ASN A 103 9.90 7.95 17.52
N TRP A 104 10.01 8.55 16.33
CA TRP A 104 11.00 8.17 15.33
C TRP A 104 12.44 8.49 15.76
N MET A 105 12.66 9.62 16.45
CA MET A 105 13.97 9.96 17.01
C MET A 105 14.44 8.94 18.06
N MET A 106 13.50 8.37 18.82
CA MET A 106 13.79 7.33 19.81
C MET A 106 13.83 5.91 19.21
N ALA A 107 13.37 5.73 17.98
CA ALA A 107 13.23 4.43 17.34
C ALA A 107 14.54 3.62 17.29
N PRO A 108 15.73 4.18 16.96
CA PRO A 108 16.97 3.41 16.93
C PRO A 108 17.40 2.81 18.27
N PHE A 109 16.85 3.29 19.39
CA PHE A 109 17.12 2.75 20.72
C PHE A 109 16.18 1.59 21.10
N GLN A 110 15.16 1.32 20.27
CA GLN A 110 14.26 0.20 20.47
C GLN A 110 14.90 -1.06 19.85
N PRO A 111 15.09 -2.15 20.63
CA PRO A 111 15.75 -3.37 20.13
C PRO A 111 15.07 -3.97 18.89
N GLU A 112 13.74 -3.89 18.82
CA GLU A 112 12.95 -4.41 17.70
C GLU A 112 13.22 -3.64 16.40
N VAL A 113 13.24 -2.31 16.46
CA VAL A 113 13.55 -1.43 15.33
C VAL A 113 14.98 -1.65 14.88
N TYR A 114 15.92 -1.58 15.82
CA TYR A 114 17.34 -1.78 15.56
C TYR A 114 17.60 -3.13 14.89
N GLY A 115 17.09 -4.23 15.46
CA GLY A 115 17.30 -5.57 14.94
C GLY A 115 16.75 -5.76 13.52
N ALA A 116 15.57 -5.21 13.23
CA ALA A 116 15.00 -5.29 11.90
C ALA A 116 15.76 -4.46 10.86
N MET A 117 16.31 -3.29 11.23
CA MET A 117 17.18 -2.52 10.33
C MET A 117 18.36 -3.34 9.85
N PHE A 118 19.02 -4.09 10.74
CA PHE A 118 20.10 -5.01 10.35
C PHE A 118 19.61 -6.25 9.61
N GLY A 119 18.42 -6.75 9.94
CA GLY A 119 17.81 -7.88 9.23
C GLY A 119 17.65 -7.62 7.73
N MET A 120 17.27 -6.39 7.35
CA MET A 120 17.10 -6.00 5.94
C MET A 120 18.39 -6.11 5.12
N ILE A 121 19.54 -5.78 5.71
CA ILE A 121 20.87 -5.82 5.05
C ILE A 121 21.63 -7.12 5.34
N SER A 122 20.98 -8.11 5.94
CA SER A 122 21.63 -9.39 6.24
C SER A 122 22.02 -10.11 4.92
N PRO A 123 23.15 -10.84 4.89
CA PRO A 123 23.57 -11.57 3.69
C PRO A 123 22.51 -12.54 3.18
N GLU A 124 21.78 -13.20 4.09
CA GLU A 124 20.68 -14.09 3.74
C GLU A 124 19.56 -13.33 3.02
N ASN A 125 19.13 -12.18 3.56
CA ASN A 125 18.08 -11.40 2.93
C ASN A 125 18.50 -10.89 1.55
N LEU A 126 19.74 -10.39 1.44
CA LEU A 126 20.30 -9.95 0.16
C LEU A 126 20.39 -11.10 -0.86
N ALA A 127 20.75 -12.31 -0.44
CA ALA A 127 20.77 -13.48 -1.30
C ALA A 127 19.36 -13.82 -1.82
N ARG A 128 18.34 -13.82 -0.94
CA ARG A 128 16.93 -14.02 -1.33
C ARG A 128 16.47 -13.00 -2.36
N TRP A 129 16.79 -11.72 -2.15
CA TRP A 129 16.52 -10.67 -3.13
C TRP A 129 17.28 -10.87 -4.44
N GLY A 130 18.55 -11.27 -4.38
CA GLY A 130 19.34 -11.59 -5.57
C GLY A 130 18.70 -12.68 -6.42
N THR A 131 18.22 -13.75 -5.80
CA THR A 131 17.48 -14.82 -6.49
C THR A 131 16.15 -14.33 -7.05
N ALA A 132 15.38 -13.55 -6.28
CA ALA A 132 14.09 -13.05 -6.72
C ALA A 132 14.22 -12.11 -7.93
N LEU A 133 15.17 -11.17 -7.90
CA LEU A 133 15.42 -10.22 -8.99
C LEU A 133 16.01 -10.90 -10.24
N ALA A 134 16.69 -12.04 -10.08
CA ALA A 134 17.14 -12.85 -11.21
C ALA A 134 15.99 -13.63 -11.88
N ASN A 135 14.84 -13.78 -11.21
CA ASN A 135 13.70 -14.52 -11.74
C ASN A 135 12.79 -13.60 -12.58
N PRO A 136 12.62 -13.84 -13.89
CA PRO A 136 11.77 -13.00 -14.73
C PRO A 136 10.29 -13.00 -14.30
N THR A 137 9.79 -14.07 -13.67
CA THR A 137 8.39 -14.11 -13.19
C THR A 137 8.14 -13.16 -12.03
N PHE A 138 9.19 -12.71 -11.33
CA PHE A 138 9.08 -11.71 -10.28
C PHE A 138 8.46 -10.41 -10.81
N TYR A 139 8.80 -10.03 -12.04
CA TYR A 139 8.35 -8.79 -12.68
C TYR A 139 7.04 -8.92 -13.45
N GLN A 140 6.45 -10.12 -13.52
CA GLN A 140 5.22 -10.34 -14.27
C GLN A 140 4.11 -9.33 -13.91
N PRO A 141 3.81 -9.05 -12.62
CA PRO A 141 2.76 -8.09 -12.27
C PRO A 141 3.08 -6.65 -12.72
N MET A 142 4.35 -6.31 -12.93
CA MET A 142 4.77 -4.98 -13.38
C MET A 142 4.47 -4.76 -14.87
N TYR A 143 4.60 -5.81 -15.69
CA TYR A 143 4.40 -5.73 -17.13
C TYR A 143 3.00 -6.19 -17.57
N GLU A 144 2.27 -6.90 -16.73
CA GLU A 144 0.90 -7.34 -17.01
C GLU A 144 -0.03 -6.18 -17.43
N PRO A 145 -0.03 -5.01 -16.75
CA PRO A 145 -0.81 -3.86 -17.20
C PRO A 145 -0.46 -3.37 -18.61
N LEU A 146 0.78 -3.58 -19.06
CA LEU A 146 1.27 -3.08 -20.34
C LEU A 146 1.08 -4.06 -21.49
N THR A 147 0.82 -5.33 -21.18
CA THR A 147 0.90 -6.43 -22.15
C THR A 147 -0.40 -7.23 -22.28
N SER A 148 -1.31 -7.14 -21.32
CA SER A 148 -2.54 -7.93 -21.30
C SER A 148 -3.79 -7.07 -21.48
N LEU A 149 -4.60 -7.41 -22.49
CA LEU A 149 -5.95 -6.85 -22.63
C LEU A 149 -6.88 -7.28 -21.49
N ASP A 150 -6.65 -8.47 -20.91
CA ASP A 150 -7.42 -8.98 -19.78
C ASP A 150 -7.23 -8.12 -18.52
N TRP A 151 -6.11 -7.40 -18.43
CA TRP A 151 -5.90 -6.42 -17.35
C TRP A 151 -6.81 -5.20 -17.50
N TYR A 152 -7.01 -4.72 -18.73
CA TYR A 152 -7.80 -3.51 -19.01
C TYR A 152 -9.29 -3.75 -18.91
N ALA A 153 -9.79 -4.86 -19.45
CA ALA A 153 -11.21 -5.16 -19.54
C ALA A 153 -12.00 -4.93 -18.23
N PRO A 154 -11.61 -5.48 -17.06
CA PRO A 154 -12.33 -5.26 -15.80
C PRO A 154 -12.12 -3.87 -15.18
N ARG A 155 -11.21 -3.05 -15.71
CA ARG A 155 -10.92 -1.68 -15.22
C ARG A 155 -11.58 -0.61 -16.06
N LEU A 156 -12.02 -0.93 -17.26
CA LEU A 156 -12.74 0.01 -18.12
C LEU A 156 -13.98 0.53 -17.42
N ASP A 157 -14.71 -0.32 -16.69
CA ASP A 157 -15.87 0.07 -15.89
C ASP A 157 -15.52 1.22 -14.93
N TRP A 158 -14.40 1.12 -14.20
CA TRP A 158 -13.93 2.19 -13.32
C TRP A 158 -13.60 3.48 -14.08
N ILE A 159 -12.92 3.36 -15.23
CA ILE A 159 -12.48 4.50 -16.06
C ILE A 159 -13.66 5.27 -16.65
N ILE A 160 -14.74 4.58 -17.02
CA ILE A 160 -15.90 5.21 -17.66
C ILE A 160 -17.01 5.58 -16.65
N ASP A 161 -16.94 5.06 -15.43
CA ASP A 161 -17.88 5.38 -14.37
C ASP A 161 -17.62 6.80 -13.82
N PRO A 162 -18.57 7.76 -14.00
CA PRO A 162 -18.41 9.10 -13.46
C PRO A 162 -18.32 9.14 -11.93
N ASP A 163 -18.92 8.18 -11.22
CA ASP A 163 -18.90 8.13 -9.76
C ASP A 163 -17.49 7.81 -9.22
N SER A 164 -16.66 7.13 -10.01
CA SER A 164 -15.23 6.91 -9.70
C SER A 164 -14.44 8.20 -9.52
N TYR A 165 -14.93 9.30 -10.12
CA TYR A 165 -14.30 10.61 -10.07
C TYR A 165 -15.02 11.59 -9.13
N ALA A 166 -16.10 11.16 -8.45
CA ALA A 166 -16.91 12.04 -7.61
C ALA A 166 -16.08 12.84 -6.58
N PRO A 167 -15.13 12.25 -5.82
CA PRO A 167 -14.30 13.03 -4.88
C PRO A 167 -13.47 14.13 -5.55
N LEU A 168 -12.97 13.86 -6.76
CA LEU A 168 -12.21 14.84 -7.54
C LEU A 168 -13.13 15.94 -8.09
N ILE A 169 -14.30 15.58 -8.59
CA ILE A 169 -15.31 16.53 -9.09
C ILE A 169 -15.78 17.45 -7.96
N ASP A 170 -16.07 16.90 -6.79
CA ASP A 170 -16.48 17.66 -5.60
C ASP A 170 -15.41 18.69 -5.23
N LEU A 171 -14.13 18.29 -5.18
CA LEU A 171 -13.03 19.21 -4.90
C LEU A 171 -12.96 20.36 -5.93
N LEU A 172 -13.01 20.03 -7.22
CA LEU A 172 -12.95 21.03 -8.29
C LEU A 172 -14.15 21.98 -8.25
N SER A 173 -15.32 21.47 -7.85
CA SER A 173 -16.53 22.27 -7.70
C SER A 173 -16.48 23.22 -6.49
N MET A 174 -15.87 22.81 -5.38
CA MET A 174 -15.67 23.67 -4.19
C MET A 174 -14.79 24.89 -4.48
N ASN A 175 -13.82 24.78 -5.41
CA ASN A 175 -13.00 25.91 -5.83
C ASN A 175 -13.75 26.90 -6.74
N SER A 176 -14.84 26.46 -7.39
CA SER A 176 -15.66 27.33 -8.25
C SER A 176 -16.68 28.18 -7.48
N SER A 177 -16.98 27.81 -6.23
CA SER A 177 -17.86 28.57 -5.34
C SER A 177 -17.14 29.59 -4.44
N ALA A 178 -15.84 29.84 -4.67
CA ALA A 178 -15.16 31.00 -4.10
C ALA A 178 -15.70 32.27 -4.79
N ASP A 179 -16.86 32.72 -4.32
CA ASP A 179 -17.54 33.92 -4.77
C ASP A 179 -16.60 35.13 -4.61
N PRO A 180 -16.30 35.90 -5.68
CA PRO A 180 -15.53 37.13 -5.56
C PRO A 180 -16.43 38.22 -4.96
N ALA A 181 -16.69 38.12 -3.67
CA ALA A 181 -17.46 39.09 -2.89
C ALA A 181 -16.58 39.48 -1.69
N VAL A 182 -16.22 40.74 -1.41
CA VAL A 182 -16.69 42.04 -1.88
C VAL A 182 -15.51 43.01 -1.70
N GLY A 183 -15.13 43.71 -2.76
CA GLY A 183 -14.45 44.98 -2.62
C GLY A 183 -15.53 46.05 -2.43
N ASP A 184 -15.59 46.61 -1.22
CA ASP A 184 -16.14 47.92 -0.91
C ASP A 184 -15.22 48.58 0.12
#